data_AF-A0A6A4H7A7-F1
#
_entry.id   AF-A0A6A4H7A7-F1
#
_cell.length_a   1.000
_cell.length_b   1.000
_cell.length_c   1.000
_cell.angle_alpha   90.00
_cell.angle_beta   90.00
_cell.angle_gamma   90.00
#
_symmetry.space_group_name_H-M   'P 1'
#
loop_
_entity.id
_entity.type
_entity.pdbx_description
1 polymer ?
#
loop_
_entity_poly.entity_id
_entity_poly.type
_entity_poly.pdbx_seq_one_letter_code
_entity_poly.pdbx_strand_id
1 'polypeptide(L)'
;MSSPTITQAEIIQLRSRHFASIPLSLSRFQRRWFLTFPRTYGLPDPDSQRIVCALNTPDYSAPPEHASTRFWLNPSCRSQRYNPSDKTTRYAALSPIHLLLDSENPVARLTGRIRSERSNDPHDEGKQIACYEVEVITPEVGLLRQCYYCLSWEAGGSAATRFSPNGSNDIYWCSLCEAAGWVNSTFRKFRLQDMLPWSNVEDTKDNLYSPARLISTS
;
A
#
# COMPACT_ATOMS: atom_id res chain seq x y z
N MET A 1 34.34 -14.23 7.97
CA MET A 1 33.73 -13.02 7.37
C MET A 1 32.34 -12.91 7.95
N SER A 2 32.14 -11.96 8.86
CA SER A 2 30.90 -11.77 9.60
C SER A 2 29.89 -11.10 8.69
N SER A 3 28.80 -11.79 8.34
CA SER A 3 27.68 -11.18 7.63
C SER A 3 27.13 -10.00 8.44
N PRO A 4 26.84 -8.84 7.82
CA PRO A 4 26.28 -7.72 8.55
C PRO A 4 24.93 -8.13 9.14
N THR A 5 24.77 -7.93 10.44
CA THR A 5 23.51 -8.10 11.16
C THR A 5 22.52 -7.09 10.58
N ILE A 6 21.68 -7.53 9.63
CA ILE A 6 20.58 -6.72 9.11
C ILE A 6 19.59 -6.60 10.27
N THR A 7 19.61 -5.47 10.96
CA THR A 7 18.54 -5.09 11.89
C THR A 7 17.23 -5.13 11.12
N GLN A 8 16.35 -6.06 11.50
CA GLN A 8 15.03 -6.23 10.89
C GLN A 8 14.26 -4.92 11.05
N ALA A 9 13.91 -4.29 9.93
CA ALA A 9 13.16 -3.04 9.95
C ALA A 9 11.69 -3.34 10.26
N GLU A 10 11.17 -2.69 11.30
CA GLU A 10 9.77 -2.80 11.70
C GLU A 10 8.85 -2.08 10.70
N ILE A 11 7.71 -2.71 10.38
CA ILE A 11 6.67 -2.11 9.53
C ILE A 11 5.99 -0.99 10.30
N ILE A 12 6.00 0.22 9.75
CA ILE A 12 5.40 1.38 10.40
C ILE A 12 3.89 1.34 10.18
N GLN A 13 3.16 1.28 11.30
CA GLN A 13 1.71 1.37 11.32
C GLN A 13 1.26 2.78 11.70
N LEU A 14 0.32 3.32 10.92
CA LEU A 14 -0.34 4.59 11.20
C LEU A 14 -1.74 4.32 11.75
N ARG A 15 -2.19 5.15 12.70
CA ARG A 15 -3.52 5.05 13.31
C ARG A 15 -4.19 6.39 13.16
N SER A 16 -5.38 6.36 12.56
CA SER A 16 -6.19 7.57 12.37
C SER A 16 -7.57 7.36 12.98
N ARG A 17 -8.04 8.38 13.70
CA ARG A 17 -9.42 8.46 14.21
C ARG A 17 -10.47 8.31 13.11
N HIS A 18 -10.11 8.65 11.87
CA HIS A 18 -11.00 8.59 10.71
C HIS A 18 -11.16 7.16 10.15
N PHE A 19 -10.51 6.16 10.77
CA PHE A 19 -10.62 4.73 10.43
C PHE A 19 -10.86 3.85 11.66
N ALA A 20 -11.65 4.34 12.62
CA ALA A 20 -11.96 3.63 13.87
C ALA A 20 -10.70 3.15 14.63
N SER A 21 -9.57 3.86 14.46
CA SER A 21 -8.26 3.51 15.00
C SER A 21 -7.75 2.10 14.63
N ILE A 22 -8.32 1.48 13.58
CA ILE A 22 -7.76 0.27 12.98
C ILE A 22 -6.39 0.64 12.40
N PRO A 23 -5.33 -0.15 12.69
CA PRO A 23 -4.00 0.16 12.18
C PRO A 23 -3.97 0.07 10.66
N LEU A 24 -3.32 1.04 10.06
CA LEU A 24 -3.12 1.16 8.62
C LEU A 24 -1.64 1.04 8.31
N SER A 25 -1.32 0.64 7.08
CA SER A 25 0.05 0.62 6.59
C SER A 25 0.13 1.22 5.19
N LEU A 26 1.28 1.83 4.90
CA LEU A 26 1.61 2.27 3.56
C LEU A 26 2.32 1.14 2.82
N SER A 27 1.89 0.91 1.60
CA SER A 27 2.57 0.02 0.65
C SER A 27 2.86 0.78 -0.64
N ARG A 28 3.93 0.37 -1.32
CA ARG A 28 4.33 0.93 -2.61
C ARG A 28 4.65 -0.21 -3.56
N PHE A 29 4.17 -0.09 -4.79
CA PHE A 29 4.65 -0.91 -5.90
C PHE A 29 4.98 0.03 -7.06
N GLN A 30 6.25 0.06 -7.47
CA GLN A 30 6.74 1.05 -8.43
C GLN A 30 6.33 2.46 -7.99
N ARG A 31 5.80 3.29 -8.88
CA ARG A 31 5.42 4.67 -8.58
C ARG A 31 4.01 4.81 -7.99
N ARG A 32 3.39 3.70 -7.59
CA ARG A 32 2.02 3.67 -7.06
C ARG A 32 2.01 3.39 -5.56
N TRP A 33 1.30 4.24 -4.84
CA TRP A 33 1.15 4.18 -3.40
C TRP A 33 -0.23 3.64 -3.03
N PHE A 34 -0.27 2.88 -1.94
CA PHE A 34 -1.46 2.19 -1.46
C PHE A 34 -1.57 2.36 0.05
N LEU A 35 -2.81 2.43 0.51
CA LEU A 35 -3.14 2.33 1.92
C LEU A 35 -3.74 0.95 2.18
N THR A 36 -3.29 0.26 3.22
CA THR A 36 -3.74 -1.10 3.57
C THR A 36 -4.15 -1.21 5.03
N PHE A 37 -4.95 -2.24 5.36
CA PHE A 37 -5.37 -2.55 6.73
C PHE A 37 -5.42 -4.07 6.98
N PRO A 38 -5.23 -4.54 8.22
CA PRO A 38 -5.38 -5.96 8.56
C PRO A 38 -6.86 -6.39 8.55
N ARG A 39 -7.14 -7.62 8.12
CA ARG A 39 -8.50 -8.17 7.98
C ARG A 39 -9.10 -8.68 9.30
N THR A 40 -8.54 -8.36 10.46
CA THR A 40 -8.69 -9.09 11.74
C THR A 40 -10.05 -9.02 12.46
N TYR A 41 -11.16 -8.88 11.75
CA TYR A 41 -12.49 -9.16 12.32
C TYR A 41 -12.98 -10.55 11.88
N GLY A 42 -12.77 -11.55 12.75
CA GLY A 42 -13.48 -12.84 12.72
C GLY A 42 -12.95 -13.93 11.78
N LEU A 43 -11.74 -13.84 11.24
CA LEU A 43 -11.18 -14.83 10.32
C LEU A 43 -9.84 -15.41 10.80
N PRO A 44 -9.52 -16.68 10.46
CA PRO A 44 -8.35 -17.41 10.95
C PRO A 44 -7.03 -17.05 10.25
N ASP A 45 -7.00 -16.02 9.40
CA ASP A 45 -5.78 -15.56 8.74
C ASP A 45 -5.30 -14.24 9.37
N PRO A 46 -4.53 -14.30 10.48
CA PRO A 46 -3.99 -13.13 11.17
C PRO A 46 -3.04 -12.30 10.29
N ASP A 47 -2.62 -12.84 9.14
CA ASP A 47 -1.62 -12.27 8.24
C ASP A 47 -2.25 -11.64 6.98
N SER A 48 -3.59 -11.65 6.89
CA SER A 48 -4.30 -11.09 5.74
C SER A 48 -4.43 -9.56 5.83
N GLN A 49 -3.95 -8.89 4.79
CA GLN A 49 -4.14 -7.45 4.59
C GLN A 49 -5.12 -7.20 3.45
N ARG A 50 -5.76 -6.04 3.50
CA ARG A 50 -6.67 -5.52 2.51
C ARG A 50 -6.20 -4.17 2.01
N ILE A 51 -6.26 -3.96 0.70
CA ILE A 51 -5.96 -2.65 0.12
C ILE A 51 -7.22 -1.79 0.27
N VAL A 52 -7.09 -0.68 1.01
CA VAL A 52 -8.14 0.34 1.13
C VAL A 52 -8.35 0.98 -0.24
N CYS A 53 -7.29 1.57 -0.78
CA CYS A 53 -7.29 2.22 -2.09
C CYS A 53 -5.86 2.41 -2.61
N ALA A 54 -5.77 2.70 -3.91
CA ALA A 54 -4.59 3.38 -4.44
C ALA A 54 -4.68 4.88 -4.09
N LEU A 55 -3.54 5.50 -3.81
CA LEU A 55 -3.44 6.90 -3.40
C LEU A 55 -3.14 7.84 -4.59
N ASN A 56 -2.56 7.31 -5.67
CA ASN A 56 -2.18 8.09 -6.83
C ASN A 56 -2.26 7.28 -8.14
N THR A 57 -2.23 8.01 -9.25
CA THR A 57 -1.78 7.51 -10.55
C THR A 57 -0.26 7.68 -10.65
N PRO A 58 0.48 6.67 -11.14
CA PRO A 58 1.90 6.80 -11.43
C PRO A 58 2.23 8.00 -12.33
N ASP A 59 3.09 8.90 -11.85
CA ASP A 59 3.64 9.99 -12.67
C ASP A 59 4.99 9.55 -13.26
N TYR A 60 5.00 9.17 -14.54
CA TYR A 60 6.20 8.73 -15.24
C TYR A 60 7.09 9.88 -15.71
N SER A 61 6.61 11.12 -15.66
CA SER A 61 7.39 12.31 -16.02
C SER A 61 8.34 12.73 -14.89
N ALA A 62 8.02 12.38 -13.64
CA ALA A 62 8.86 12.68 -12.49
C ALA A 62 10.15 11.81 -12.46
N PRO A 63 11.26 12.31 -11.91
CA PRO A 63 12.44 11.47 -11.64
C PRO A 63 12.11 10.31 -10.68
N PRO A 64 12.74 9.13 -10.81
CA PRO A 64 12.49 7.97 -9.93
C PRO A 64 12.66 8.28 -8.45
N GLU A 65 13.70 9.03 -8.08
CA GLU A 65 13.98 9.43 -6.69
C GLU A 65 12.90 10.35 -6.10
N HIS A 66 12.25 11.15 -6.94
CA HIS A 66 11.11 11.96 -6.50
C HIS A 66 9.88 11.07 -6.32
N ALA A 67 9.61 10.17 -7.27
CA ALA A 67 8.44 9.29 -7.22
C ALA A 67 8.50 8.22 -6.11
N SER A 68 9.69 7.89 -5.60
CA SER A 68 9.89 6.92 -4.52
C SER A 68 9.49 7.45 -3.14
N THR A 69 9.39 8.77 -2.99
CA THR A 69 9.04 9.43 -1.72
C THR A 69 7.89 10.43 -1.86
N ARG A 70 7.52 10.82 -3.08
CA ARG A 70 6.48 11.82 -3.33
C ARG A 70 5.49 11.35 -4.36
N PHE A 71 4.25 11.78 -4.19
CA PHE A 71 3.18 11.51 -5.13
C PHE A 71 2.10 12.60 -5.06
N TRP A 72 1.32 12.70 -6.13
CA TRP A 72 0.13 13.54 -6.18
C TRP A 72 -1.07 12.74 -5.71
N LEU A 73 -1.73 13.21 -4.65
CA LEU A 73 -2.85 12.51 -4.06
C LEU A 73 -4.09 12.62 -4.96
N ASN A 74 -4.43 11.51 -5.59
CA ASN A 74 -5.61 11.31 -6.43
C ASN A 74 -6.10 9.87 -6.20
N PRO A 75 -6.77 9.62 -5.06
CA PRO A 75 -7.05 8.27 -4.63
C PRO A 75 -8.19 7.64 -5.44
N SER A 76 -8.15 6.32 -5.58
CA SER A 76 -9.19 5.54 -6.27
C SER A 76 -10.43 5.27 -5.40
N CYS A 77 -10.73 6.16 -4.47
CA CYS A 77 -11.86 6.07 -3.57
C CYS A 77 -12.25 7.47 -3.10
N ARG A 78 -13.42 7.57 -2.45
CA ARG A 78 -13.97 8.84 -2.01
C ARG A 78 -13.01 9.61 -1.12
N SER A 79 -12.62 10.78 -1.57
CA SER A 79 -11.74 11.69 -0.83
C SER A 79 -12.39 13.05 -0.67
N GLN A 80 -12.09 13.69 0.46
CA GLN A 80 -12.52 15.05 0.73
C GLN A 80 -11.37 16.02 0.50
N ARG A 81 -11.71 17.29 0.27
CA ARG A 81 -10.72 18.36 0.35
C ARG A 81 -10.17 18.40 1.77
N TYR A 82 -8.87 18.54 1.89
CA TYR A 82 -8.23 18.60 3.18
C TYR A 82 -8.33 20.02 3.75
N ASN A 83 -8.87 20.11 4.96
CA ASN A 83 -8.91 21.34 5.74
C ASN A 83 -8.39 21.06 7.15
N PRO A 84 -7.15 21.45 7.49
CA PRO A 84 -6.56 21.13 8.79
C PRO A 84 -7.29 21.82 9.97
N SER A 85 -8.05 22.88 9.69
CA SER A 85 -8.84 23.60 10.68
C SER A 85 -10.19 22.95 10.97
N ASP A 86 -10.65 22.05 10.09
CA ASP A 86 -11.94 21.38 10.24
C ASP A 86 -11.81 20.10 11.06
N LYS A 87 -12.13 20.20 12.36
CA LYS A 87 -12.15 19.06 13.28
C LYS A 87 -13.52 18.37 13.36
N THR A 88 -14.50 18.84 12.59
CA THR A 88 -15.93 18.57 12.83
C THR A 88 -16.61 17.74 11.74
N THR A 89 -15.97 17.58 10.59
CA THR A 89 -16.57 16.89 9.44
C THR A 89 -16.73 15.39 9.71
N ARG A 90 -17.98 14.96 9.89
CA ARG A 90 -18.40 13.53 9.90
C ARG A 90 -18.03 12.80 8.60
N TYR A 91 -17.70 13.54 7.54
CA TYR A 91 -17.37 13.03 6.22
C TYR A 91 -15.86 12.82 5.98
N ALA A 92 -15.00 13.11 6.97
CA ALA A 92 -13.58 12.76 6.93
C ALA A 92 -13.34 11.25 7.13
N ALA A 93 -14.35 10.52 7.61
CA ALA A 93 -14.30 9.07 7.75
C ALA A 93 -13.90 8.41 6.41
N LEU A 94 -12.88 7.55 6.47
CA LEU A 94 -12.29 6.84 5.33
C LEU A 94 -11.57 7.72 4.28
N SER A 95 -11.47 9.05 4.47
CA SER A 95 -10.82 9.92 3.50
C SER A 95 -9.30 9.73 3.52
N PRO A 96 -8.65 9.29 2.42
CA PRO A 96 -7.24 8.94 2.44
C PRO A 96 -6.30 10.07 2.88
N ILE A 97 -6.59 11.33 2.50
CA ILE A 97 -5.78 12.47 2.94
C ILE A 97 -5.80 12.65 4.46
N HIS A 98 -6.97 12.49 5.08
CA HIS A 98 -7.15 12.61 6.53
C HIS A 98 -6.55 11.39 7.24
N LEU A 99 -6.60 10.20 6.62
CA LEU A 99 -5.92 9.02 7.15
C LEU A 99 -4.41 9.21 7.19
N LEU A 100 -3.81 9.81 6.17
CA LEU A 100 -2.37 10.04 6.11
C LEU A 100 -1.90 11.17 7.04
N LEU A 101 -2.61 12.30 7.04
CA LEU A 101 -2.13 13.54 7.66
C LEU A 101 -2.60 13.72 9.12
N ASP A 102 -3.77 13.19 9.50
CA ASP A 102 -4.29 13.26 10.88
C ASP A 102 -3.93 11.99 11.69
N SER A 103 -2.98 11.18 11.20
CA SER A 103 -2.54 9.98 11.93
C SER A 103 -1.70 10.34 13.15
N GLU A 104 -1.88 9.57 14.24
CA GLU A 104 -1.10 9.70 15.48
C GLU A 104 0.41 9.55 15.22
N ASN A 105 0.77 8.64 14.30
CA ASN A 105 2.12 8.43 13.82
C ASN A 105 2.23 9.02 12.40
N PRO A 106 2.79 10.22 12.21
CA PRO A 106 2.87 10.84 10.90
C PRO A 106 3.85 10.07 10.01
N VAL A 107 3.36 9.54 8.89
CA VAL A 107 4.16 8.84 7.87
C VAL A 107 4.34 9.66 6.59
N ALA A 108 3.57 10.73 6.46
CA ALA A 108 3.57 11.60 5.30
C ALA A 108 3.21 13.04 5.70
N ARG A 109 3.56 13.99 4.84
CA ARG A 109 3.25 15.42 4.99
C ARG A 109 2.91 16.05 3.64
N LEU A 110 2.24 17.20 3.68
CA LEU A 110 2.02 18.01 2.47
C LEU A 110 3.27 18.82 2.14
N THR A 111 3.60 18.93 0.86
CA THR A 111 4.69 19.82 0.39
C THR A 111 4.23 21.26 0.18
N GLY A 112 2.91 21.49 0.14
CA GLY A 112 2.30 22.77 -0.20
C GLY A 112 2.03 22.97 -1.70
N ARG A 113 2.48 22.03 -2.56
CA ARG A 113 2.15 22.09 -3.99
C ARG A 113 0.77 21.50 -4.27
N ILE A 114 0.05 22.15 -5.19
CA ILE A 114 -1.32 21.77 -5.59
C ILE A 114 -1.38 21.82 -7.11
N ARG A 115 -2.04 20.83 -7.72
CA ARG A 115 -2.39 20.83 -9.15
C ARG A 115 -3.82 20.37 -9.37
N SER A 116 -4.37 20.60 -10.57
CA SER A 116 -5.69 20.09 -10.96
C SER A 116 -5.52 18.80 -11.76
N GLU A 117 -6.28 17.77 -11.43
CA GLU A 117 -6.36 16.51 -12.18
C GLU A 117 -7.81 16.03 -12.31
N ARG A 118 -8.04 15.07 -13.21
CA ARG A 118 -9.30 14.32 -13.25
C ARG A 118 -9.32 13.31 -12.10
N SER A 119 -10.45 13.20 -11.41
CA SER A 119 -10.62 12.26 -10.31
C SER A 119 -10.49 10.81 -10.77
N ASN A 120 -9.74 10.01 -10.01
CA ASN A 120 -9.66 8.55 -10.14
C ASN A 120 -10.76 7.81 -9.35
N ASP A 121 -11.55 8.52 -8.55
CA ASP A 121 -12.68 7.93 -7.84
C ASP A 121 -13.82 7.64 -8.83
N PRO A 122 -14.28 6.38 -8.97
CA PRO A 122 -15.42 6.05 -9.82
C PRO A 122 -16.69 6.85 -9.52
N HIS A 123 -16.87 7.35 -8.28
CA HIS A 123 -18.02 8.17 -7.92
C HIS A 123 -17.94 9.62 -8.43
N ASP A 124 -16.73 10.10 -8.71
CA ASP A 124 -16.43 11.45 -9.18
C ASP A 124 -15.75 11.43 -10.56
N GLU A 125 -15.94 10.35 -11.31
CA GLU A 125 -15.25 10.11 -12.58
C GLU A 125 -15.35 11.33 -13.52
N GLY A 126 -14.20 11.77 -14.03
CA GLY A 126 -14.10 12.89 -14.96
C GLY A 126 -14.20 14.29 -14.33
N LYS A 127 -14.52 14.43 -13.03
CA LYS A 127 -14.51 15.73 -12.36
C LYS A 127 -13.08 16.22 -12.14
N GLN A 128 -12.87 17.53 -12.29
CA GLN A 128 -11.61 18.16 -11.90
C GLN A 128 -11.55 18.28 -10.38
N ILE A 129 -10.47 17.79 -9.79
CA ILE A 129 -10.19 17.86 -8.36
C ILE A 129 -8.83 18.52 -8.12
N ALA A 130 -8.68 19.11 -6.93
CA ALA A 130 -7.39 19.60 -6.48
C ALA A 130 -6.59 18.43 -5.89
N CYS A 131 -5.44 18.14 -6.48
CA CYS A 131 -4.49 17.13 -6.01
C CYS A 131 -3.37 17.83 -5.23
N TYR A 132 -3.11 17.33 -4.03
CA TYR A 132 -2.04 17.80 -3.18
C TYR A 132 -0.80 16.91 -3.36
N GLU A 133 0.37 17.50 -3.48
CA GLU A 133 1.60 16.71 -3.44
C GLU A 133 1.90 16.31 -1.99
N VAL A 134 2.04 15.01 -1.80
CA VAL A 134 2.33 14.35 -0.53
C VAL A 134 3.76 13.83 -0.58
N GLU A 135 4.52 14.07 0.49
CA GLU A 135 5.83 13.49 0.73
C GLU A 135 5.75 12.47 1.87
N VAL A 136 6.15 11.24 1.59
CA VAL A 136 6.30 10.16 2.55
C VAL A 136 7.65 10.33 3.25
N ILE A 137 7.59 10.54 4.56
CA ILE A 137 8.77 10.76 5.41
C ILE A 137 9.30 9.46 6.02
N THR A 138 8.47 8.41 6.00
CA THR A 138 8.85 7.07 6.42
C THR A 138 9.84 6.44 5.43
N PRO A 139 10.96 5.84 5.89
CA PRO A 139 11.87 5.15 5.00
C PRO A 139 11.21 3.92 4.36
N GLU A 140 11.66 3.53 3.17
CA GLU A 140 11.08 2.40 2.42
C GLU A 140 11.11 1.07 3.18
N VAL A 141 12.06 0.94 4.11
CA VAL A 141 12.17 -0.25 4.96
C VAL A 141 10.96 -0.38 5.91
N GLY A 142 10.31 0.72 6.28
CA GLY A 142 9.11 0.72 7.12
C GLY A 142 7.80 0.56 6.33
N LEU A 143 7.85 0.49 5.00
CA LEU A 143 6.66 0.22 4.19
C LEU A 143 6.28 -1.26 4.26
N LEU A 144 4.99 -1.54 4.30
CA LEU A 144 4.46 -2.89 4.17
C LEU A 144 4.64 -3.36 2.73
N ARG A 145 5.07 -4.61 2.55
CA ARG A 145 5.22 -5.22 1.22
C ARG A 145 4.42 -6.52 1.10
N GLN A 146 4.12 -6.92 -0.13
CA GLN A 146 3.52 -8.21 -0.48
C GLN A 146 4.52 -9.07 -1.28
N CYS A 147 4.74 -10.33 -0.88
CA CYS A 147 5.69 -11.20 -1.58
C CYS A 147 5.25 -11.42 -3.04
N TYR A 148 6.17 -11.25 -3.99
CA TYR A 148 5.89 -11.40 -5.41
C TYR A 148 5.43 -12.82 -5.80
N TYR A 149 6.01 -13.85 -5.20
CA TYR A 149 5.71 -15.23 -5.60
C TYR A 149 4.48 -15.82 -4.93
N CYS A 150 4.33 -15.62 -3.61
CA CYS A 150 3.20 -16.19 -2.86
C CYS A 150 2.12 -15.16 -2.52
N LEU A 151 2.22 -13.91 -2.98
CA LEU A 151 1.25 -12.84 -2.75
C LEU A 151 0.86 -12.64 -1.27
N SER A 152 1.70 -13.09 -0.33
CA SER A 152 1.45 -13.00 1.10
C SER A 152 2.01 -11.68 1.61
N TRP A 153 1.25 -11.00 2.46
CA TRP A 153 1.68 -9.75 3.05
C TRP A 153 2.70 -9.99 4.17
N GLU A 154 3.58 -9.02 4.40
CA GLU A 154 4.59 -9.09 5.46
C GLU A 154 4.04 -8.87 6.88
N ALA A 155 2.73 -8.66 7.03
CA ALA A 155 2.12 -8.39 8.33
C ALA A 155 2.25 -9.61 9.27
N GLY A 156 2.50 -9.37 10.56
CA GLY A 156 2.43 -10.42 11.59
C GLY A 156 3.70 -10.72 12.39
N GLY A 157 4.77 -9.92 12.29
CA GLY A 157 5.95 -10.10 13.16
C GLY A 157 6.73 -11.39 12.92
N SER A 158 6.40 -12.15 11.87
CA SER A 158 7.31 -13.16 11.35
C SER A 158 8.43 -12.43 10.62
N ALA A 159 9.65 -12.66 11.08
CA ALA A 159 10.92 -12.19 10.55
C ALA A 159 11.13 -12.62 9.08
N ALA A 160 10.32 -12.12 8.16
CA ALA A 160 10.48 -12.37 6.74
C ALA A 160 11.60 -11.47 6.23
N THR A 161 12.83 -11.97 6.25
CA THR A 161 13.94 -11.36 5.51
C THR A 161 13.46 -11.02 4.10
N ARG A 162 13.65 -9.75 3.71
CA ARG A 162 13.27 -9.25 2.39
C ARG A 162 14.39 -9.59 1.42
N PHE A 163 14.12 -10.49 0.49
CA PHE A 163 15.04 -10.80 -0.61
C PHE A 163 14.57 -10.05 -1.87
N SER A 164 15.47 -9.41 -2.61
CA SER A 164 15.14 -8.67 -3.83
C SER A 164 16.12 -8.98 -4.96
N PRO A 165 15.67 -8.92 -6.23
CA PRO A 165 16.54 -9.12 -7.36
C PRO A 165 17.31 -7.80 -7.56
N ASN A 166 18.60 -7.82 -7.24
CA ASN A 166 19.55 -6.71 -7.46
C ASN A 166 19.32 -5.44 -6.62
N GLY A 167 18.68 -5.53 -5.45
CA GLY A 167 18.40 -4.34 -4.63
C GLY A 167 17.33 -3.43 -5.25
N SER A 168 16.56 -3.90 -6.24
CA SER A 168 15.37 -3.18 -6.70
C SER A 168 14.34 -3.13 -5.58
N ASN A 169 13.84 -1.93 -5.28
CA ASN A 169 13.05 -1.70 -4.06
C ASN A 169 11.58 -2.15 -4.16
N ASP A 170 11.12 -2.52 -5.36
CA ASP A 170 9.69 -2.71 -5.65
C ASP A 170 9.26 -4.18 -5.72
N ILE A 171 10.20 -5.10 -5.93
CA ILE A 171 9.93 -6.53 -5.97
C ILE A 171 10.75 -7.19 -4.87
N TYR A 172 10.06 -7.96 -4.03
CA TYR A 172 10.72 -8.81 -3.06
C TYR A 172 9.99 -10.15 -2.95
N TRP A 173 10.64 -11.10 -2.30
CA TRP A 173 10.01 -12.33 -1.87
C TRP A 173 10.40 -12.68 -0.43
N CYS A 174 9.55 -13.47 0.22
CA CYS A 174 9.75 -13.88 1.60
C CYS A 174 10.74 -15.06 1.72
N SER A 175 11.26 -15.29 2.93
CA SER A 175 12.15 -16.40 3.26
C SER A 175 11.61 -17.78 2.87
N LEU A 176 10.29 -17.99 2.94
CA LEU A 176 9.66 -19.24 2.51
C LEU A 176 9.76 -19.46 1.00
N CYS A 177 9.59 -18.39 0.21
CA CYS A 177 9.73 -18.48 -1.25
C CYS A 177 11.20 -18.56 -1.67
N GLU A 178 12.10 -17.90 -0.93
CA GLU A 178 13.54 -18.03 -1.14
C GLU A 178 13.98 -19.48 -0.92
N ALA A 179 13.63 -20.08 0.22
CA ALA A 179 14.01 -21.45 0.55
C ALA A 179 13.40 -22.49 -0.41
N ALA A 180 12.23 -22.23 -0.98
CA ALA A 180 11.58 -23.14 -1.93
C ALA A 180 12.16 -23.08 -3.34
N GLY A 181 12.85 -21.99 -3.69
CA GLY A 181 13.25 -21.67 -5.06
C GLY A 181 12.08 -21.21 -5.93
N TRP A 182 12.40 -20.39 -6.95
CA TRP A 182 11.42 -19.69 -7.79
C TRP A 182 10.32 -20.57 -8.39
N VAL A 183 10.69 -21.76 -8.87
CA VAL A 183 9.76 -22.68 -9.53
C VAL A 183 8.70 -23.17 -8.54
N ASN A 184 9.10 -23.60 -7.34
CA ASN A 184 8.18 -24.18 -6.36
C ASN A 184 7.35 -23.12 -5.61
N SER A 185 7.87 -21.90 -5.47
CA SER A 185 7.16 -20.80 -4.81
C SER A 185 5.94 -20.34 -5.61
N THR A 186 6.03 -20.38 -6.94
CA THR A 186 4.93 -19.97 -7.84
C THR A 186 3.75 -20.96 -7.72
N PHE A 187 4.02 -22.27 -7.62
CA PHE A 187 2.96 -23.30 -7.54
C PHE A 187 2.28 -23.43 -6.16
N ARG A 188 2.87 -22.91 -5.07
CA ARG A 188 2.34 -23.09 -3.71
C ARG A 188 1.02 -22.36 -3.44
N LYS A 189 0.75 -21.20 -4.07
CA LYS A 189 -0.54 -20.51 -3.91
C LYS A 189 -1.61 -20.99 -4.88
N PHE A 190 -1.24 -21.37 -6.11
CA PHE A 190 -2.19 -21.95 -7.05
C PHE A 190 -2.84 -23.23 -6.49
N ARG A 191 -2.07 -24.10 -5.80
CA ARG A 191 -2.62 -25.31 -5.18
C ARG A 191 -3.51 -25.07 -3.95
N LEU A 192 -3.30 -23.98 -3.20
CA LEU A 192 -4.11 -23.69 -2.01
C LEU A 192 -5.52 -23.22 -2.42
N GLN A 193 -5.62 -22.52 -3.56
CA GLN A 193 -6.88 -22.15 -4.20
C GLN A 193 -7.64 -23.37 -4.75
N ASP A 194 -6.92 -24.40 -5.24
CA ASP A 194 -7.52 -25.66 -5.71
C ASP A 194 -8.05 -26.57 -4.57
N MET A 195 -7.52 -26.43 -3.34
CA MET A 195 -7.91 -27.27 -2.20
C MET A 195 -9.05 -26.69 -1.36
N LEU A 196 -9.34 -25.39 -1.46
CA LEU A 196 -10.38 -24.72 -0.68
C LEU A 196 -11.28 -23.86 -1.59
N PRO A 197 -12.30 -24.44 -2.25
CA PRO A 197 -13.16 -23.73 -3.21
C PRO A 197 -14.05 -22.63 -2.62
N TRP A 198 -13.85 -22.30 -1.34
CA TRP A 198 -14.57 -21.26 -0.60
C TRP A 198 -13.77 -19.95 -0.55
N SER A 199 -12.50 -19.95 -1.01
CA SER A 199 -11.74 -18.73 -1.30
C SER A 199 -12.19 -18.15 -2.64
N ASN A 200 -13.42 -17.61 -2.65
CA ASN A 200 -14.01 -16.93 -3.79
C ASN A 200 -13.02 -15.93 -4.41
N VAL A 201 -12.78 -16.07 -5.72
CA VAL A 201 -12.66 -15.12 -6.87
C VAL A 201 -12.32 -13.62 -6.65
N GLU A 202 -12.24 -13.10 -5.42
CA GLU A 202 -11.84 -11.73 -5.08
C GLU A 202 -10.32 -11.54 -4.90
N ASP A 203 -9.50 -12.58 -5.08
CA ASP A 203 -8.05 -12.57 -4.81
C ASP A 203 -7.23 -11.59 -5.69
N THR A 204 -7.85 -10.98 -6.72
CA THR A 204 -7.22 -9.90 -7.49
C THR A 204 -7.31 -8.54 -6.80
N LYS A 205 -8.20 -8.36 -5.82
CA LYS A 205 -8.45 -7.06 -5.16
C LYS A 205 -7.36 -6.68 -4.17
N ASP A 206 -6.61 -7.64 -3.63
CA ASP A 206 -5.55 -7.37 -2.65
C ASP A 206 -4.15 -7.74 -3.18
N ASN A 207 -4.01 -7.81 -4.51
CA ASN A 207 -2.76 -8.06 -5.20
C ASN A 207 -2.14 -6.74 -5.71
N LEU A 208 -0.98 -6.36 -5.15
CA LEU A 208 -0.19 -5.20 -5.59
C LEU A 208 0.27 -5.32 -7.05
N TYR A 209 0.48 -6.54 -7.52
CA TYR A 209 1.01 -6.88 -8.84
C TYR A 209 -0.08 -7.08 -9.89
N SER A 210 -1.35 -6.86 -9.55
CA SER A 210 -2.46 -7.04 -10.49
C SER A 210 -2.34 -6.08 -11.70
N PRO A 211 -2.34 -6.58 -12.95
CA PRO A 211 -2.24 -5.75 -14.16
C PRO A 211 -3.31 -4.67 -14.27
N ALA A 212 -4.54 -4.95 -13.78
CA ALA A 212 -5.64 -3.99 -13.70
C ALA A 212 -5.32 -2.78 -12.81
N ARG A 213 -4.28 -2.88 -11.96
CA ARG A 213 -3.76 -1.78 -11.13
C ARG A 213 -2.47 -1.18 -11.68
N LEU A 214 -1.93 -1.71 -12.76
CA LEU A 214 -0.78 -1.14 -13.47
C LEU A 214 -1.23 -0.33 -14.69
N ILE A 215 -2.43 -0.58 -15.17
CA ILE A 215 -3.02 0.11 -16.32
C ILE A 215 -4.28 0.83 -15.83
N SER A 216 -4.14 2.09 -15.46
CA SER A 216 -5.22 3.08 -15.49
C SER A 216 -4.80 4.16 -16.49
N THR A 217 -4.64 3.73 -17.74
CA THR A 217 -4.42 4.62 -18.88
C THR A 217 -5.25 4.10 -20.04
N SER A 218 -6.44 4.67 -20.17
CA SER A 218 -7.14 4.90 -21.43
C SER A 218 -8.06 6.08 -21.24
#